data_AF-A0A9J6DZ53-F1
#
_entry.id   AF-A0A9J6DZ53-F1
#
_cell.length_a   1.000
_cell.length_b   1.000
_cell.length_c   1.000
_cell.angle_alpha   90.00
_cell.angle_beta   90.00
_cell.angle_gamma   90.00
#
_symmetry.space_group_name_H-M   'P 1'
#
loop_
_entity.id
_entity.type
_entity.pdbx_description
1 polymer ?
#
loop_
_entity_poly.entity_id
_entity_poly.type
_entity_poly.pdbx_seq_one_letter_code
_entity_poly.pdbx_strand_id
1 'polypeptide(L)'
;MAKSVLQDPFLAQNLPWKYIDDLLIMDLLQPQPRRNLHENGVLDIDAIDGTTFYRNFRFHKGDLDDLIAGLLIPGEVMSAQRVRVSDREALCMTLRRLAYPNRLCDLETIFNRHSSVISSVVSKAY
;
A
#
# COMPACT_ATOMS: atom_id res chain seq x y z
N MET A 1 -10.37 -16.67 -9.69
CA MET A 1 -10.88 -16.73 -8.30
C MET A 1 -12.12 -17.60 -8.31
N ALA A 2 -12.16 -18.67 -7.53
CA ALA A 2 -13.33 -19.52 -7.44
C ALA A 2 -14.46 -18.71 -6.77
N LYS A 3 -15.64 -18.64 -7.40
CA LYS A 3 -16.82 -18.03 -6.77
C LYS A 3 -17.31 -18.98 -5.68
N SER A 4 -17.65 -18.44 -4.52
CA SER A 4 -18.18 -19.22 -3.41
C SER A 4 -19.50 -19.88 -3.81
N VAL A 5 -19.72 -21.13 -3.40
CA VAL A 5 -20.96 -21.89 -3.68
C VAL A 5 -22.18 -21.15 -3.11
N LEU A 6 -21.99 -20.37 -2.04
CA LEU A 6 -23.03 -19.53 -1.41
C LEU A 6 -23.45 -18.32 -2.27
N GLN A 7 -22.63 -17.92 -3.25
CA GLN A 7 -22.92 -16.81 -4.16
C GLN A 7 -23.73 -17.25 -5.39
N ASP A 8 -23.85 -18.56 -5.62
CA ASP A 8 -24.64 -19.13 -6.71
C ASP A 8 -26.05 -19.50 -6.19
N PRO A 9 -27.11 -18.79 -6.64
CA PRO A 9 -28.47 -19.02 -6.16
C PRO A 9 -29.03 -20.40 -6.52
N PHE A 10 -28.50 -21.09 -7.54
CA PHE A 10 -28.92 -22.44 -7.92
C PHE A 10 -28.31 -23.51 -7.01
N LEU A 11 -27.04 -23.31 -6.63
CA LEU A 11 -26.34 -24.22 -5.71
C LEU A 11 -26.79 -24.02 -4.26
N ALA A 12 -27.05 -22.78 -3.84
CA ALA A 12 -27.54 -22.46 -2.51
C ALA A 12 -28.93 -23.08 -2.23
N GLN A 13 -29.81 -23.15 -3.23
CA GLN A 13 -31.14 -23.76 -3.09
C GLN A 13 -31.11 -25.27 -2.89
N ASN A 14 -30.11 -25.96 -3.44
CA ASN A 14 -29.96 -27.41 -3.35
C ASN A 14 -28.95 -27.84 -2.27
N LEU A 15 -28.46 -26.88 -1.48
CA LEU A 15 -27.44 -27.15 -0.48
C LEU A 15 -28.06 -27.79 0.78
N PRO A 16 -27.54 -28.92 1.25
CA PRO A 16 -28.00 -29.52 2.51
C PRO A 16 -27.63 -28.60 3.68
N TRP A 17 -28.61 -28.30 4.53
CA TRP A 17 -28.46 -27.40 5.68
C TRP A 17 -27.29 -27.77 6.62
N LYS A 18 -26.98 -29.05 6.72
CA LYS A 18 -25.87 -29.58 7.53
C LYS A 18 -24.50 -28.99 7.16
N TYR A 19 -24.31 -28.58 5.90
CA TYR A 19 -23.02 -28.07 5.41
C TYR A 19 -22.95 -26.54 5.37
N ILE A 20 -24.02 -25.83 5.77
CA ILE A 20 -24.06 -24.37 5.70
C ILE A 20 -23.00 -23.76 6.62
N ASP A 21 -22.87 -24.28 7.85
CA ASP A 21 -21.87 -23.78 8.81
C ASP A 21 -20.45 -24.01 8.32
N ASP A 22 -20.15 -25.20 7.81
CA ASP A 22 -18.83 -25.55 7.25
C ASP A 22 -18.48 -24.66 6.04
N LEU A 23 -19.45 -24.40 5.17
CA LEU A 23 -19.26 -23.55 4.00
C LEU A 23 -19.14 -22.07 4.36
N LEU A 24 -19.88 -21.58 5.36
CA LEU A 24 -19.71 -20.25 5.92
C LEU A 24 -18.31 -20.09 6.52
N ILE A 25 -17.85 -21.07 7.30
CA ILE A 25 -16.50 -21.05 7.88
C ILE A 25 -15.46 -21.03 6.76
N MET A 26 -15.62 -21.86 5.73
CA MET A 26 -14.71 -21.89 4.58
C MET A 26 -14.70 -20.56 3.80
N ASP A 27 -15.85 -19.90 3.66
CA ASP A 27 -15.98 -18.59 2.99
C ASP A 27 -15.33 -17.47 3.82
N LEU A 28 -15.53 -17.48 5.14
CA LEU A 28 -14.93 -16.54 6.09
C LEU A 28 -13.40 -16.71 6.19
N LEU A 29 -12.91 -17.93 6.04
CA LEU A 29 -11.48 -18.24 6.01
C LEU A 29 -10.85 -18.03 4.63
N GLN A 30 -11.62 -17.66 3.59
CA GLN A 30 -11.02 -17.32 2.30
C GLN A 30 -10.07 -16.14 2.51
N PRO A 31 -8.78 -16.28 2.14
CA PRO A 31 -7.87 -15.15 2.19
C PRO A 31 -8.42 -14.08 1.27
N GLN A 32 -8.72 -12.90 1.84
CA GLN A 32 -9.14 -11.75 1.05
C GLN A 32 -8.11 -11.54 -0.06
N PRO A 33 -8.54 -11.44 -1.33
CA PRO A 33 -7.60 -11.31 -2.43
C PRO A 33 -6.73 -10.10 -2.14
N ARG A 34 -5.40 -10.32 -2.08
CA ARG A 34 -4.45 -9.21 -1.94
C ARG A 34 -4.78 -8.23 -3.05
N ARG A 35 -5.02 -6.96 -2.69
CA ARG A 35 -5.17 -5.90 -3.68
C ARG A 35 -3.89 -5.93 -4.51
N ASN A 36 -4.00 -6.26 -5.79
CA ASN A 36 -2.87 -6.28 -6.72
C ASN A 36 -2.49 -4.83 -7.01
N LEU A 37 -1.86 -4.16 -6.05
CA LEU A 37 -1.14 -2.92 -6.29
C LEU A 37 0.14 -3.29 -7.04
N HIS A 38 0.37 -2.64 -8.17
CA HIS A 38 1.48 -2.97 -9.07
C HIS A 38 2.81 -2.94 -8.30
N GLU A 39 3.66 -3.95 -8.54
CA GLU A 39 5.02 -3.99 -7.98
C GLU A 39 5.89 -2.81 -8.47
N ASN A 40 5.45 -2.12 -9.53
CA ASN A 40 6.13 -1.01 -10.18
C ASN A 40 5.45 0.35 -9.92
N GLY A 41 4.68 0.49 -8.84
CA GLY A 41 4.14 1.78 -8.43
C GLY A 41 5.26 2.76 -8.10
N VAL A 42 5.67 3.56 -9.09
CA VAL A 42 6.61 4.68 -8.92
C VAL A 42 5.77 5.92 -8.73
N LEU A 43 5.92 6.57 -7.58
CA LEU A 43 5.41 7.92 -7.40
C LEU A 43 6.10 8.84 -8.43
N ASP A 44 5.36 9.31 -9.43
CA ASP A 44 5.86 10.33 -10.33
C ASP A 44 5.81 11.69 -9.62
N ILE A 45 6.89 12.00 -8.90
CA ILE A 45 7.05 13.26 -8.18
C ILE A 45 6.97 14.45 -9.15
N ASP A 46 7.41 14.25 -10.40
CA ASP A 46 7.47 15.29 -11.41
C ASP A 46 6.08 15.67 -11.92
N ALA A 47 5.17 14.71 -12.03
CA ALA A 47 3.77 14.92 -12.39
C ALA A 47 2.93 15.62 -11.31
N ILE A 48 3.35 15.63 -10.04
CA ILE A 48 2.60 16.26 -8.95
C ILE A 48 2.82 17.78 -8.97
N ASP A 49 1.72 18.54 -9.00
CA ASP A 49 1.74 19.99 -8.83
C ASP A 49 2.31 20.40 -7.46
N GLY A 50 3.07 21.50 -7.43
CA GLY A 50 3.75 21.98 -6.22
C GLY A 50 2.80 22.27 -5.06
N THR A 51 1.58 22.76 -5.31
CA THR A 51 0.62 23.03 -4.24
C THR A 51 0.09 21.74 -3.61
N THR A 52 -0.18 20.73 -4.44
CA THR A 52 -0.61 19.40 -4.01
C THR A 52 0.52 18.68 -3.27
N PHE A 53 1.74 18.81 -3.77
CA PHE A 53 2.95 18.29 -3.14
C PHE A 53 3.13 18.87 -1.73
N TYR A 54 3.11 20.20 -1.59
CA TYR A 54 3.26 20.87 -0.30
C TYR A 54 2.16 20.49 0.69
N ARG A 55 0.90 20.43 0.24
CA ARG A 55 -0.21 19.94 1.07
C ARG A 55 0.01 18.51 1.53
N ASN A 56 0.64 17.69 0.69
CA ASN A 56 0.83 16.30 1.00
C ASN A 56 1.99 16.01 1.95
N PHE A 57 3.12 16.66 1.74
CA PHE A 57 4.37 16.33 2.42
C PHE A 57 4.90 17.44 3.34
N ARG A 58 4.31 18.64 3.30
CA ARG A 58 4.66 19.82 4.12
C ARG A 58 6.05 20.41 3.86
N PHE A 59 6.62 20.17 2.68
CA PHE A 59 7.85 20.81 2.21
C PHE A 59 7.76 21.14 0.71
N HIS A 60 8.67 21.98 0.19
CA HIS A 60 8.66 22.34 -1.23
C HIS A 60 9.41 21.31 -2.04
N LYS A 61 8.92 21.01 -3.25
CA LYS A 61 9.52 20.01 -4.14
C LYS A 61 10.99 20.28 -4.48
N GLY A 62 11.41 21.56 -4.49
CA GLY A 62 12.80 21.95 -4.70
C GLY A 62 13.75 21.54 -3.57
N ASP A 63 13.23 21.36 -2.35
CA ASP A 63 14.04 21.00 -1.18
C ASP A 63 14.29 19.47 -1.10
N LEU A 64 13.72 18.69 -2.02
CA LEU A 64 13.72 17.23 -1.94
C LEU A 64 15.13 16.65 -1.90
N ASP A 65 16.00 17.09 -2.82
CA ASP A 65 17.36 16.57 -2.93
C ASP A 65 18.23 16.99 -1.73
N ASP A 66 18.04 18.23 -1.26
CA ASP A 66 18.70 18.73 -0.05
C ASP A 66 18.29 17.94 1.20
N LEU A 67 17.00 17.58 1.32
CA LEU A 67 16.51 16.73 2.40
C LEU A 67 17.08 15.31 2.33
N ILE A 68 17.17 14.71 1.13
CA ILE A 68 17.76 13.36 0.96
C ILE A 68 19.21 13.37 1.42
N ALA A 69 19.98 14.37 0.99
CA ALA A 69 21.37 14.53 1.40
C ALA A 69 21.51 14.80 2.90
N GLY A 70 20.67 15.68 3.47
CA GLY A 70 20.71 16.05 4.89
C GLY A 70 20.27 14.93 5.84
N LEU A 71 19.31 14.09 5.41
CA LEU A 71 18.82 12.96 6.19
C LEU A 71 19.59 11.66 5.94
N LEU A 72 20.58 11.68 5.04
CA LEU A 72 21.42 10.54 4.68
C LEU A 72 20.59 9.31 4.25
N ILE A 73 19.52 9.56 3.49
CA ILE A 73 18.66 8.47 3.00
C ILE A 73 19.44 7.64 1.98
N PRO A 74 19.44 6.29 2.09
CA PRO A 74 20.13 5.46 1.12
C PRO A 74 19.47 5.59 -0.25
N GLY A 75 20.27 5.64 -1.32
CA GLY A 75 19.78 5.84 -2.70
C GLY A 75 18.68 4.87 -3.15
N GLU A 76 18.67 3.65 -2.58
CA GLU A 76 17.53 2.74 -2.66
C GLU A 76 17.23 2.11 -1.29
N VAL A 77 15.94 1.97 -0.97
CA VAL A 77 15.45 1.24 0.19
C VAL A 77 14.80 -0.06 -0.29
N MET A 78 15.31 -1.20 0.20
CA MET A 78 14.71 -2.50 -0.07
C MET A 78 13.69 -2.85 1.02
N SER A 79 12.44 -3.11 0.64
CA SER A 79 11.40 -3.58 1.57
C SER A 79 11.66 -5.02 2.02
N ALA A 80 10.98 -5.47 3.09
CA ALA A 80 11.00 -6.87 3.52
C ALA A 80 10.46 -7.84 2.45
N GLN A 81 9.62 -7.34 1.55
CA GLN A 81 9.09 -8.08 0.40
C GLN A 81 10.03 -8.05 -0.81
N ARG A 82 11.28 -7.58 -0.63
CA ARG A 82 12.32 -7.45 -1.67
C ARG A 82 11.95 -6.48 -2.80
N VAL A 83 11.02 -5.56 -2.54
CA VAL A 83 10.67 -4.49 -3.47
C VAL A 83 11.65 -3.34 -3.29
N ARG A 84 12.24 -2.85 -4.38
CA ARG A 84 13.13 -1.69 -4.38
C ARG A 84 12.34 -0.40 -4.46
N VAL A 85 12.72 0.58 -3.65
CA VAL A 85 12.08 1.90 -3.56
C VAL A 85 13.18 2.93 -3.69
N SER A 86 12.98 3.96 -4.51
CA SER A 86 13.94 5.06 -4.61
C SER A 86 14.00 5.83 -3.28
N ASP A 87 15.14 6.44 -3.01
CA ASP A 87 15.35 7.42 -1.94
C ASP A 87 14.25 8.50 -1.89
N ARG A 88 13.93 9.11 -3.02
CA ARG A 88 12.91 10.16 -3.17
C ARG A 88 11.53 9.67 -2.77
N GLU A 89 11.15 8.48 -3.20
CA GLU A 89 9.85 7.90 -2.86
C GLU A 89 9.80 7.47 -1.38
N ALA A 90 10.90 6.87 -0.87
CA ALA A 90 11.01 6.49 0.53
C ALA A 90 10.93 7.72 1.48
N LEU A 91 11.58 8.83 1.11
CA LEU A 91 11.46 10.10 1.83
C LEU A 91 10.01 10.62 1.79
N CYS A 92 9.37 10.61 0.63
CA CYS A 92 7.97 11.03 0.51
C CYS A 92 7.04 10.15 1.38
N MET A 93 7.25 8.83 1.43
CA MET A 93 6.48 7.90 2.26
C MET A 93 6.63 8.19 3.76
N THR A 94 7.85 8.46 4.21
CA THR A 94 8.14 8.76 5.62
C THR A 94 7.57 10.12 6.02
N LEU A 95 7.86 11.18 5.26
CA LEU A 95 7.37 12.52 5.54
C LEU A 95 5.84 12.61 5.50
N ARG A 96 5.19 11.87 4.59
CA ARG A 96 3.73 11.80 4.55
C ARG A 96 3.15 11.29 5.88
N ARG A 97 3.80 10.31 6.51
CA ARG A 97 3.39 9.77 7.81
C ARG A 97 3.72 10.68 8.99
N LEU A 98 4.80 11.47 8.88
CA LEU A 98 5.17 12.45 9.90
C LEU A 98 4.33 13.72 9.83
N ALA A 99 3.88 14.11 8.63
CA ALA A 99 3.05 15.29 8.42
C ALA A 99 1.70 15.19 9.14
N TYR A 100 1.09 13.99 9.16
CA TYR A 100 -0.10 13.69 9.96
C TYR A 100 -0.36 12.17 10.04
N PRO A 101 -1.14 11.70 11.03
CA PRO A 101 -1.49 10.30 11.16
C PRO A 101 -2.30 9.80 9.95
N ASN A 102 -1.74 8.85 9.21
CA ASN A 102 -2.35 8.23 8.03
C ASN A 102 -2.51 6.73 8.25
N ARG A 103 -3.61 6.13 7.76
CA ARG A 103 -3.68 4.66 7.65
C ARG A 103 -2.83 4.20 6.47
N LEU A 104 -2.17 3.06 6.60
CA LEU A 104 -1.33 2.53 5.52
C LEU A 104 -2.13 2.24 4.25
N CYS A 105 -3.38 1.83 4.37
CA CYS A 105 -4.28 1.58 3.23
C CYS A 105 -4.59 2.85 2.42
N ASP A 106 -4.58 4.02 3.05
CA ASP A 106 -4.85 5.29 2.37
C ASP A 106 -3.62 5.76 1.57
N LEU A 107 -2.43 5.30 1.97
CA LEU A 107 -1.18 5.56 1.27
C LEU A 107 -1.01 4.67 0.04
N GLU A 108 -1.70 3.52 0.00
CA GLU A 108 -1.63 2.59 -1.13
C GLU A 108 -2.05 3.27 -2.45
N THR A 109 -3.06 4.14 -2.42
CA THR A 109 -3.52 4.86 -3.62
C THR A 109 -2.55 5.96 -4.06
N ILE A 110 -1.81 6.56 -3.13
CA ILE A 110 -0.87 7.65 -3.40
C ILE A 110 0.43 7.11 -3.99
N PHE A 111 0.99 6.07 -3.38
CA PHE A 111 2.26 5.49 -3.78
C PHE A 111 2.10 4.31 -4.74
N ASN A 112 0.88 3.85 -4.97
CA ASN A 112 0.58 2.65 -5.76
C ASN A 112 1.36 1.41 -5.27
N ARG A 113 1.64 1.35 -3.96
CA ARG A 113 2.34 0.24 -3.30
C ARG A 113 1.47 -0.37 -2.22
N HIS A 114 1.61 -1.67 -1.99
CA HIS A 114 0.91 -2.34 -0.91
C HIS A 114 1.35 -1.83 0.47
N SER A 115 0.41 -1.74 1.41
CA SER A 115 0.63 -1.26 2.78
C SER A 115 1.78 -1.96 3.51
N SER A 116 2.02 -3.25 3.23
CA SER A 116 3.16 -3.99 3.78
C SER A 116 4.52 -3.46 3.31
N VAL A 117 4.62 -3.03 2.05
CA VAL A 117 5.82 -2.42 1.49
C VAL A 117 6.03 -1.04 2.12
N ILE A 118 4.98 -0.22 2.16
CA ILE A 118 5.02 1.11 2.77
C ILE A 118 5.45 1.03 4.24
N SER A 119 4.86 0.10 5.00
CA SER A 119 5.23 -0.16 6.39
C SER A 119 6.72 -0.52 6.52
N SER A 120 7.19 -1.46 5.70
CA SER A 120 8.58 -1.90 5.75
C SER A 120 9.58 -0.82 5.35
N VAL A 121 9.22 0.06 4.41
CA VAL A 121 10.11 1.14 3.94
C VAL A 121 10.21 2.21 5.02
N VAL A 122 9.06 2.63 5.57
CA VAL A 122 9.02 3.66 6.60
C VAL A 122 9.80 3.24 7.84
N SER A 123 9.69 1.97 8.26
CA SER A 123 10.43 1.46 9.42
C SER A 123 11.93 1.25 9.18
N LYS A 124 12.42 1.39 7.94
CA LYS A 124 13.85 1.28 7.61
C LYS A 124 14.51 2.64 7.38
N ALA A 125 13.70 3.65 7.07
CA ALA A 125 14.15 5.02 6.89
C ALA A 125 14.16 5.83 8.21
N TYR A 126 13.70 5.22 9.32
CA TYR A 126 13.80 5.70 10.70
C TYR A 126 14.40 4.62 11.59
#